data_AF-A0A0W0VZN9-F1
#
_entry.id   AF-A0A0W0VZN9-F1
#
_cell.length_a   1.000
_cell.length_b   1.000
_cell.length_c   1.000
_cell.angle_alpha   90.00
_cell.angle_beta   90.00
_cell.angle_gamma   90.00
#
_symmetry.space_group_name_H-M   'P 1'
#
loop_
_entity.id
_entity.type
_entity.pdbx_description
1 polymer ?
#
loop_
_entity_poly.entity_id
_entity_poly.type
_entity_poly.pdbx_seq_one_letter_code
_entity_poly.pdbx_strand_id
1 'polypeptide(L)'
;MLANYQSVKAVIVFCLIINTLLCYPSAQNQEVMGRIYYHLNFPTAITEQTESLTLDSNTADLVISNFVAGAMYAYLINHRYPNLYFNQEYLKGSLFAQLLQENLQTNGYKAESNWINPDEAIRNMLLAPGQGGPYQINDYGKRLEHGLGLINFVVLQKSLDYRIEDQDSGEQTLKQGPIMLDNKYFGPLAAAFFQYNTMLRLEAINKDPWGPSANDFGDCMANLKANPNNFLDMILNAAYNAGPWANITKTYINLCANLTNPSYADKIKHINDYSLADIEYQQAVGTNESAGSTFILYPRQIRVYLDQLYNNPTSLNTYSSTMLPLSLVREVFSQAMNTLAYEMNNRYELIPIREAQTAFDDASSALSLNNQSIDLGDYAKRQQFFELLDLAIANLAGKLNIDFAETTEMNLNS
;
A
#
# COMPACT_ATOMS: atom_id res chain seq x y z
N MET A 1 46.23 91.21 -12.32
CA MET A 1 46.79 90.18 -13.22
C MET A 1 45.67 89.21 -13.55
N LEU A 2 45.52 88.92 -14.83
CA LEU A 2 44.38 88.22 -15.46
C LEU A 2 44.15 86.79 -14.94
N ALA A 3 42.88 86.43 -14.76
CA ALA A 3 42.18 85.28 -15.34
C ALA A 3 41.08 84.81 -14.36
N ASN A 4 39.77 85.01 -14.61
CA ASN A 4 38.83 84.42 -15.58
C ASN A 4 38.04 83.22 -15.03
N TYR A 5 36.72 83.26 -15.30
CA TYR A 5 35.64 82.26 -15.15
C TYR A 5 35.00 82.09 -13.75
N GLN A 6 33.89 82.79 -13.46
CA GLN A 6 32.47 82.50 -13.80
C GLN A 6 31.95 81.22 -13.10
N SER A 7 31.20 81.35 -12.00
CA SER A 7 29.73 81.55 -11.94
C SER A 7 28.93 80.30 -12.35
N VAL A 8 28.14 79.72 -11.44
CA VAL A 8 26.66 79.69 -11.49
C VAL A 8 26.10 78.85 -10.32
N LYS A 9 25.35 79.56 -9.46
CA LYS A 9 24.12 79.23 -8.73
C LYS A 9 23.85 77.77 -8.32
N ALA A 10 23.89 77.55 -7.00
CA ALA A 10 23.18 76.46 -6.34
C ALA A 10 21.68 76.77 -6.28
N VAL A 11 20.86 75.90 -6.88
CA VAL A 11 19.40 75.86 -6.71
C VAL A 11 19.07 74.58 -5.96
N ILE A 12 18.40 74.74 -4.82
CA ILE A 12 17.84 73.68 -4.00
C ILE A 12 16.61 73.12 -4.72
N VAL A 13 16.60 71.82 -5.00
CA VAL A 13 15.38 71.08 -5.38
C VAL A 13 15.23 69.88 -4.46
N PHE A 14 14.17 69.93 -3.66
CA PHE A 14 13.64 68.83 -2.88
C PHE A 14 13.22 67.68 -3.81
N CYS A 15 13.81 66.49 -3.66
CA CYS A 15 13.24 65.27 -4.23
C CYS A 15 12.30 64.63 -3.18
N LEU A 16 11.00 64.70 -3.46
CA LEU A 16 10.00 63.82 -2.85
C LEU A 16 10.26 62.39 -3.33
N ILE A 17 10.50 61.46 -2.40
CA ILE A 17 10.44 60.02 -2.67
C ILE A 17 8.96 59.64 -2.62
N ILE A 18 8.37 59.42 -3.79
CA ILE A 18 7.05 58.77 -3.93
C ILE A 18 7.30 57.26 -3.80
N ASN A 19 6.96 56.68 -2.65
CA ASN A 19 6.85 55.24 -2.50
C ASN A 19 5.61 54.76 -3.25
N THR A 20 5.78 54.29 -4.48
CA THR A 20 4.76 53.49 -5.16
C THR A 20 4.68 52.13 -4.47
N LEU A 21 3.65 51.95 -3.65
CA LEU A 21 3.18 50.64 -3.20
C LEU A 21 2.78 49.83 -4.43
N LEU A 22 3.71 49.04 -4.95
CA LEU A 22 3.40 47.92 -5.83
C LEU A 22 2.71 46.86 -4.96
N CYS A 23 1.37 46.86 -4.97
CA CYS A 23 0.61 45.68 -4.62
C CYS A 23 0.96 44.61 -5.67
N TYR A 24 1.92 43.76 -5.36
CA TYR A 24 1.99 42.46 -6.00
C TYR A 24 0.68 41.75 -5.65
N PRO A 25 -0.09 41.26 -6.65
CA PRO A 25 -1.08 40.25 -6.32
C PRO A 25 -0.32 39.12 -5.63
N SER A 26 -0.69 38.81 -4.39
CA SER A 26 -0.27 37.57 -3.75
C SER A 26 -0.51 36.48 -4.79
N ALA A 27 0.55 35.78 -5.21
CA ALA A 27 0.37 34.53 -5.92
C ALA A 27 -0.62 33.74 -5.07
N GLN A 28 -1.83 33.52 -5.58
CA GLN A 28 -2.70 32.51 -5.01
C GLN A 28 -1.83 31.26 -4.98
N ASN A 29 -1.55 30.73 -3.79
CA ASN A 29 -1.07 29.37 -3.66
C ASN A 29 -2.06 28.52 -4.46
N GLN A 30 -1.73 28.18 -5.71
CA GLN A 30 -2.30 27.00 -6.32
C GLN A 30 -1.93 25.90 -5.35
N GLU A 31 -2.94 25.28 -4.74
CA GLU A 31 -2.72 24.00 -4.07
C GLU A 31 -1.96 23.12 -5.05
N VAL A 32 -0.70 22.82 -4.72
CA VAL A 32 0.08 21.87 -5.48
C VAL A 32 -0.59 20.53 -5.23
N MET A 33 -1.51 20.15 -6.11
CA MET A 33 -2.15 18.84 -6.04
C MET A 33 -1.04 17.79 -6.15
N GLY A 34 -0.99 16.90 -5.16
CA GLY A 34 -0.02 15.80 -5.18
C GLY A 34 -0.22 14.94 -6.42
N ARG A 35 0.85 14.31 -6.89
CA ARG A 35 0.78 13.37 -8.01
C ARG A 35 1.72 12.21 -7.76
N ILE A 36 1.27 11.01 -8.05
CA ILE A 36 2.10 9.81 -8.10
C ILE A 36 2.19 9.34 -9.53
N TYR A 37 3.40 8.99 -9.95
CA TYR A 37 3.67 8.33 -11.22
C TYR A 37 3.87 6.83 -10.97
N TYR A 38 3.27 6.02 -11.83
CA TYR A 38 3.30 4.57 -11.70
C TYR A 38 3.52 3.88 -13.06
N HIS A 39 3.75 2.57 -13.02
CA HIS A 39 4.37 1.75 -14.08
C HIS A 39 5.72 2.28 -14.58
N LEU A 40 6.51 2.80 -13.65
CA LEU A 40 7.86 3.30 -13.89
C LEU A 40 8.84 2.16 -14.26
N ASN A 41 9.70 2.44 -15.24
CA ASN A 41 10.92 1.65 -15.49
C ASN A 41 12.07 2.19 -14.64
N PHE A 42 13.15 1.40 -14.54
CA PHE A 42 14.38 1.81 -13.87
C PHE A 42 15.56 1.91 -14.86
N PRO A 43 16.43 2.93 -14.77
CA PRO A 43 16.44 4.02 -13.78
C PRO A 43 15.19 4.90 -13.87
N THR A 44 14.68 5.39 -12.73
CA THR A 44 13.39 6.09 -12.67
C THR A 44 13.40 7.38 -13.49
N ALA A 45 12.52 7.43 -14.48
CA ALA A 45 12.28 8.58 -15.35
C ALA A 45 10.79 8.66 -15.74
N ILE A 46 10.30 9.88 -15.96
CA ILE A 46 8.95 10.13 -16.47
C ILE A 46 9.03 10.30 -17.99
N THR A 47 8.23 9.53 -18.70
CA THR A 47 8.02 9.62 -20.15
C THR A 47 6.58 10.05 -20.46
N GLU A 48 6.27 10.34 -21.72
CA GLU A 48 4.90 10.69 -22.14
C GLU A 48 3.88 9.57 -21.89
N GLN A 49 4.34 8.32 -21.81
CA GLN A 49 3.50 7.14 -21.55
C GLN A 49 3.40 6.78 -20.08
N THR A 50 4.09 7.50 -19.19
CA THR A 50 4.06 7.20 -17.75
C THR A 50 2.69 7.53 -17.18
N GLU A 51 2.06 6.54 -16.57
CA GLU A 51 0.76 6.71 -15.93
C GLU A 51 0.89 7.57 -14.65
N SER A 52 -0.16 8.31 -14.32
CA SER A 52 -0.17 9.13 -13.11
C SER A 52 -1.55 9.25 -12.49
N LEU A 53 -1.57 9.35 -11.16
CA LEU A 53 -2.77 9.57 -10.36
C LEU A 53 -2.64 10.91 -9.62
N THR A 54 -3.63 11.78 -9.80
CA THR A 54 -3.74 13.01 -9.00
C THR A 54 -4.21 12.66 -7.59
N LEU A 55 -3.56 13.21 -6.58
CA LEU A 55 -3.89 13.05 -5.17
C LEU A 55 -4.69 14.27 -4.72
N ASP A 56 -6.01 14.11 -4.74
CA ASP A 56 -6.97 15.17 -4.42
C ASP A 56 -8.19 14.57 -3.70
N SER A 57 -9.24 15.36 -3.52
CA SER A 57 -10.47 14.90 -2.88
C SER A 57 -11.20 13.79 -3.65
N ASN A 58 -10.94 13.63 -4.95
CA ASN A 58 -11.53 12.57 -5.77
C ASN A 58 -10.82 11.21 -5.58
N THR A 59 -9.58 11.19 -5.09
CA THR A 59 -8.82 9.93 -4.87
C THR A 59 -8.54 9.64 -3.40
N ALA A 60 -8.83 10.58 -2.50
CA ALA A 60 -8.55 10.46 -1.08
C ALA A 60 -9.21 9.23 -0.43
N ASP A 61 -10.44 8.88 -0.79
CA ASP A 61 -11.14 7.73 -0.22
C ASP A 61 -10.55 6.38 -0.67
N LEU A 62 -10.10 6.29 -1.92
CA LEU A 62 -9.35 5.15 -2.46
C LEU A 62 -8.00 4.98 -1.76
N VAL A 63 -7.27 6.08 -1.53
CA VAL A 63 -6.02 6.06 -0.76
C VAL A 63 -6.30 5.55 0.65
N ILE A 64 -7.28 6.14 1.35
CA ILE A 64 -7.62 5.76 2.71
C ILE A 64 -8.02 4.28 2.80
N SER A 65 -8.87 3.78 1.89
CA SER A 65 -9.34 2.39 1.97
C SER A 65 -8.20 1.38 1.83
N ASN A 66 -7.21 1.70 0.99
CA ASN A 66 -6.00 0.90 0.87
C ASN A 66 -5.11 0.95 2.13
N PHE A 67 -5.00 2.10 2.80
CA PHE A 67 -4.28 2.19 4.07
C PHE A 67 -5.01 1.51 5.23
N VAL A 68 -6.35 1.53 5.24
CA VAL A 68 -7.16 0.73 6.18
C VAL A 68 -6.86 -0.75 5.99
N ALA A 69 -6.82 -1.23 4.74
CA ALA A 69 -6.44 -2.60 4.44
C ALA A 69 -4.97 -2.91 4.77
N GLY A 70 -4.05 -1.98 4.55
CA GLY A 70 -2.66 -2.12 4.96
C GLY A 70 -2.47 -2.20 6.48
N ALA A 71 -3.25 -1.44 7.25
CA ALA A 71 -3.28 -1.57 8.70
C ALA A 71 -3.85 -2.93 9.14
N MET A 72 -4.90 -3.42 8.47
CA MET A 72 -5.40 -4.79 8.68
C MET A 72 -4.34 -5.84 8.36
N TYR A 73 -3.59 -5.66 7.27
CA TYR A 73 -2.50 -6.55 6.90
C TYR A 73 -1.40 -6.60 7.98
N ALA A 74 -0.97 -5.44 8.46
CA ALA A 74 -0.02 -5.34 9.57
C ALA A 74 -0.58 -5.98 10.86
N TYR A 75 -1.87 -5.78 11.16
CA TYR A 75 -2.56 -6.42 12.28
C TYR A 75 -2.51 -7.94 12.19
N LEU A 76 -2.84 -8.53 11.04
CA LEU A 76 -2.80 -9.98 10.81
C LEU A 76 -1.40 -10.55 11.00
N ILE A 77 -0.36 -9.89 10.46
CA ILE A 77 1.04 -10.31 10.65
C ILE A 77 1.42 -10.25 12.13
N ASN A 78 1.13 -9.15 12.82
CA ASN A 78 1.46 -9.00 14.25
C ASN A 78 0.68 -9.98 15.12
N HIS A 79 -0.57 -10.29 14.78
CA HIS A 79 -1.39 -11.24 15.51
C HIS A 79 -0.78 -12.65 15.47
N ARG A 80 -0.28 -13.06 14.30
CA ARG A 80 0.35 -14.38 14.11
C ARG A 80 1.81 -14.43 14.53
N TYR A 81 2.56 -13.35 14.31
CA TYR A 81 3.99 -13.23 14.53
C TYR A 81 4.32 -11.99 15.39
N PRO A 82 3.96 -11.97 16.69
CA PRO A 82 4.00 -10.77 17.53
C PRO A 82 5.38 -10.16 17.76
N ASN A 83 6.45 -10.90 17.45
CA ASN A 83 7.83 -10.44 17.61
C ASN A 83 8.52 -10.16 16.28
N LEU A 84 7.78 -10.14 15.18
CA LEU A 84 8.34 -9.89 13.86
C LEU A 84 8.40 -8.39 13.62
N TYR A 85 9.58 -7.86 13.28
CA TYR A 85 9.71 -6.47 12.88
C TYR A 85 9.45 -6.31 11.38
N PHE A 86 8.96 -5.15 10.97
CA PHE A 86 8.87 -4.73 9.58
C PHE A 86 8.78 -3.21 9.48
N ASN A 87 9.13 -2.67 8.32
CA ASN A 87 8.88 -1.27 8.03
C ASN A 87 7.37 -1.04 7.85
N GLN A 88 6.76 -0.33 8.82
CA GLN A 88 5.33 -0.03 8.85
C GLN A 88 4.87 0.75 7.62
N GLU A 89 5.69 1.68 7.13
CA GLU A 89 5.36 2.54 5.99
C GLU A 89 5.24 1.72 4.72
N TYR A 90 6.23 0.88 4.43
CA TYR A 90 6.20 0.04 3.23
C TYR A 90 5.17 -1.08 3.32
N LEU A 91 4.99 -1.70 4.50
CA LEU A 91 3.99 -2.76 4.65
C LEU A 91 2.56 -2.21 4.54
N LYS A 92 2.21 -1.14 5.28
CA LYS A 92 0.85 -0.58 5.26
C LYS A 92 0.54 0.17 3.97
N GLY A 93 1.55 0.73 3.30
CA GLY A 93 1.38 1.33 1.97
C GLY A 93 1.24 0.31 0.84
N SER A 94 1.70 -0.94 1.04
CA SER A 94 1.84 -1.93 -0.04
C SER A 94 0.56 -2.16 -0.83
N LEU A 95 -0.63 -2.13 -0.22
CA LEU A 95 -1.90 -2.35 -0.91
C LEU A 95 -2.20 -1.24 -1.93
N PHE A 96 -1.98 0.03 -1.55
CA PHE A 96 -2.19 1.15 -2.48
C PHE A 96 -1.19 1.09 -3.64
N ALA A 97 0.07 0.80 -3.34
CA ALA A 97 1.10 0.66 -4.34
C ALA A 97 0.89 -0.56 -5.25
N GLN A 98 0.37 -1.67 -4.72
CA GLN A 98 -0.01 -2.86 -5.48
C GLN A 98 -1.18 -2.57 -6.41
N LEU A 99 -2.19 -1.80 -5.96
CA LEU A 99 -3.27 -1.33 -6.83
C LEU A 99 -2.71 -0.56 -8.03
N LEU A 100 -1.82 0.40 -7.80
CA LEU A 100 -1.19 1.17 -8.88
C LEU A 100 -0.36 0.27 -9.80
N GLN A 101 0.36 -0.70 -9.25
CA GLN A 101 1.18 -1.61 -10.03
C GLN A 101 0.35 -2.56 -10.91
N GLU A 102 -0.80 -3.03 -10.45
CA GLU A 102 -1.59 -4.03 -11.19
C GLU A 102 -2.69 -3.43 -12.06
N ASN A 103 -3.28 -2.31 -11.64
CA ASN A 103 -4.42 -1.72 -12.35
C ASN A 103 -4.00 -0.52 -13.20
N LEU A 104 -3.85 -0.78 -14.51
CA LEU A 104 -3.63 0.22 -15.57
C LEU A 104 -4.73 1.29 -15.65
N GLN A 105 -5.89 1.06 -15.04
CA GLN A 105 -7.07 1.93 -15.17
C GLN A 105 -7.34 2.77 -13.91
N THR A 106 -6.42 2.78 -12.95
CA THR A 106 -6.61 3.48 -11.66
C THR A 106 -6.84 4.98 -11.84
N ASN A 107 -6.27 5.60 -12.87
CA ASN A 107 -6.50 7.02 -13.20
C ASN A 107 -7.95 7.34 -13.62
N GLY A 108 -8.77 6.33 -13.97
CA GLY A 108 -10.19 6.46 -14.27
C GLY A 108 -11.11 6.41 -13.04
N TYR A 109 -10.54 6.32 -11.84
CA TYR A 109 -11.28 6.27 -10.58
C TYR A 109 -12.17 7.51 -10.35
N LYS A 110 -13.30 7.29 -9.67
CA LYS A 110 -14.28 8.32 -9.32
C LYS A 110 -14.80 8.12 -7.90
N ALA A 111 -14.68 9.13 -7.04
CA ALA A 111 -15.06 9.04 -5.63
C ALA A 111 -16.54 8.69 -5.41
N GLU A 112 -17.44 9.10 -6.32
CA GLU A 112 -18.86 8.77 -6.22
C GLU A 112 -19.19 7.30 -6.51
N SER A 113 -18.25 6.55 -7.07
CA SER A 113 -18.38 5.12 -7.35
C SER A 113 -18.04 4.29 -6.11
N ASN A 114 -18.75 3.18 -5.90
CA ASN A 114 -18.34 2.14 -4.95
C ASN A 114 -17.27 1.19 -5.55
N TRP A 115 -17.02 1.30 -6.86
CA TRP A 115 -16.10 0.47 -7.61
C TRP A 115 -14.80 1.21 -7.89
N ILE A 116 -13.68 0.51 -7.70
CA ILE A 116 -12.34 0.99 -8.08
C ILE A 116 -12.29 1.24 -9.58
N ASN A 117 -12.97 0.41 -10.37
CA ASN A 117 -13.15 0.61 -11.81
C ASN A 117 -14.64 0.94 -12.07
N PRO A 118 -15.01 2.24 -12.19
CA PRO A 118 -16.40 2.64 -12.43
C PRO A 118 -16.96 2.09 -13.74
N ASP A 119 -16.12 1.97 -14.77
CA ASP A 119 -16.47 1.36 -16.05
C ASP A 119 -16.74 -0.14 -15.88
N GLU A 120 -17.97 -0.56 -16.20
CA GLU A 120 -18.40 -1.94 -16.08
C GLU A 120 -17.68 -2.89 -17.03
N ALA A 121 -17.31 -2.46 -18.24
CA ALA A 121 -16.58 -3.30 -19.18
C ALA A 121 -15.16 -3.59 -18.67
N ILE A 122 -14.49 -2.59 -18.10
CA ILE A 122 -13.18 -2.76 -17.45
C ILE A 122 -13.32 -3.68 -16.24
N ARG A 123 -14.31 -3.44 -15.37
CA ARG A 123 -14.55 -4.28 -14.19
C ARG A 123 -14.83 -5.74 -14.57
N ASN A 124 -15.64 -5.99 -15.59
CA ASN A 124 -15.93 -7.34 -16.08
C ASN A 124 -14.69 -8.03 -16.66
N MET A 125 -13.80 -7.28 -17.32
CA MET A 125 -12.51 -7.81 -17.79
C MET A 125 -11.61 -8.22 -16.62
N LEU A 126 -11.48 -7.35 -15.61
CA LEU A 126 -10.66 -7.59 -14.42
C LEU A 126 -11.22 -8.68 -13.50
N LEU A 127 -12.50 -9.02 -13.63
CA LEU A 127 -13.17 -10.11 -12.89
C LEU A 127 -13.49 -11.32 -13.77
N ALA A 128 -12.95 -11.39 -15.00
CA ALA A 128 -13.14 -12.56 -15.87
C ALA A 128 -12.65 -13.85 -15.17
N PRO A 129 -13.05 -15.04 -15.64
CA PRO A 129 -12.60 -16.31 -15.05
C PRO A 129 -11.08 -16.37 -14.82
N GLY A 130 -10.69 -16.68 -13.59
CA GLY A 130 -9.31 -16.69 -13.11
C GLY A 130 -8.70 -15.32 -12.74
N GLN A 131 -9.39 -14.21 -13.00
CA GLN A 131 -8.90 -12.86 -12.69
C GLN A 131 -9.36 -12.38 -11.31
N GLY A 132 -8.42 -11.87 -10.53
CA GLY A 132 -8.63 -11.42 -9.15
C GLY A 132 -9.05 -9.96 -8.96
N GLY A 133 -9.58 -9.30 -10.00
CA GLY A 133 -9.90 -7.87 -9.92
C GLY A 133 -8.65 -6.97 -10.01
N PRO A 134 -8.76 -5.71 -9.57
CA PRO A 134 -7.73 -4.69 -9.77
C PRO A 134 -6.42 -4.93 -9.00
N TYR A 135 -6.45 -5.79 -7.98
CA TYR A 135 -5.25 -6.18 -7.23
C TYR A 135 -4.56 -7.41 -7.82
N GLN A 136 -5.14 -8.05 -8.83
CA GLN A 136 -4.61 -9.29 -9.41
C GLN A 136 -4.37 -10.36 -8.34
N ILE A 137 -5.35 -10.59 -7.45
CA ILE A 137 -5.36 -11.76 -6.55
C ILE A 137 -5.61 -13.05 -7.34
N ASN A 138 -4.76 -13.31 -8.33
CA ASN A 138 -4.80 -14.47 -9.18
C ASN A 138 -4.67 -15.68 -8.26
N ASP A 139 -5.58 -16.65 -8.37
CA ASP A 139 -5.76 -17.77 -7.44
C ASP A 139 -6.66 -17.51 -6.22
N TYR A 140 -7.42 -16.41 -6.18
CA TYR A 140 -8.41 -16.16 -5.12
C TYR A 140 -9.40 -17.32 -4.92
N GLY A 141 -9.69 -18.08 -5.99
CA GLY A 141 -10.69 -19.14 -6.04
C GLY A 141 -10.12 -20.55 -5.88
N LYS A 142 -8.88 -20.71 -5.42
CA LYS A 142 -8.29 -22.04 -5.14
C LYS A 142 -7.55 -22.05 -3.81
N ARG A 143 -7.30 -23.24 -3.26
CA ARG A 143 -6.35 -23.39 -2.15
C ARG A 143 -4.95 -23.05 -2.62
N LEU A 144 -4.22 -22.31 -1.78
CA LEU A 144 -2.80 -22.14 -2.00
C LEU A 144 -2.06 -23.44 -1.65
N GLU A 145 -0.94 -23.67 -2.33
CA GLU A 145 -0.07 -24.82 -2.13
C GLU A 145 0.29 -24.97 -0.64
N HIS A 146 -0.08 -26.11 -0.05
CA HIS A 146 0.09 -26.42 1.39
C HIS A 146 -0.61 -25.44 2.35
N GLY A 147 -1.63 -24.70 1.89
CA GLY A 147 -2.32 -23.69 2.68
C GLY A 147 -3.81 -23.58 2.39
N LEU A 148 -4.41 -22.59 3.04
CA LEU A 148 -5.82 -22.24 2.86
C LEU A 148 -5.97 -21.30 1.66
N GLY A 149 -7.16 -21.21 1.09
CA GLY A 149 -7.49 -20.18 0.10
C GLY A 149 -8.13 -18.96 0.76
N LEU A 150 -8.43 -17.94 -0.04
CA LEU A 150 -8.93 -16.66 0.48
C LEU A 150 -10.28 -16.80 1.20
N ILE A 151 -11.16 -17.66 0.68
CA ILE A 151 -12.49 -17.89 1.26
C ILE A 151 -12.43 -18.54 2.66
N ASN A 152 -11.32 -19.18 3.02
CA ASN A 152 -11.19 -19.83 4.31
C ASN A 152 -11.12 -18.82 5.47
N PHE A 153 -10.77 -17.56 5.23
CA PHE A 153 -10.84 -16.52 6.27
C PHE A 153 -12.29 -16.29 6.65
N VAL A 154 -12.60 -16.56 7.92
CA VAL A 154 -13.95 -16.44 8.47
C VAL A 154 -14.49 -15.06 8.16
N VAL A 155 -13.72 -13.99 8.25
CA VAL A 155 -14.23 -12.63 8.07
C VAL A 155 -14.55 -12.22 6.62
N LEU A 156 -14.09 -12.99 5.62
CA LEU A 156 -14.28 -12.67 4.21
C LEU A 156 -15.45 -13.40 3.55
N GLN A 157 -15.91 -14.51 4.14
CA GLN A 157 -16.86 -15.41 3.48
C GLN A 157 -18.11 -14.71 2.99
N LYS A 158 -18.75 -13.89 3.84
CA LYS A 158 -20.01 -13.23 3.49
C LYS A 158 -19.89 -12.33 2.27
N SER A 159 -18.74 -11.69 2.09
CA SER A 159 -18.52 -10.71 1.03
C SER A 159 -17.94 -11.31 -0.25
N LEU A 160 -17.23 -12.44 -0.16
CA LEU A 160 -16.82 -13.20 -1.33
C LEU A 160 -17.97 -14.02 -1.93
N ASP A 161 -18.94 -14.41 -1.09
CA ASP A 161 -20.09 -15.24 -1.49
C ASP A 161 -19.67 -16.55 -2.18
N TYR A 162 -18.53 -17.12 -1.74
CA TYR A 162 -18.02 -18.39 -2.24
C TYR A 162 -18.27 -19.52 -1.26
N ARG A 163 -18.17 -20.73 -1.82
CA ARG A 163 -18.21 -21.97 -1.08
C ARG A 163 -16.84 -22.61 -1.09
N ILE A 164 -16.42 -23.13 0.05
CA ILE A 164 -15.16 -23.85 0.21
C ILE A 164 -15.12 -25.08 -0.72
N GLU A 165 -16.26 -25.73 -0.98
CA GLU A 165 -16.31 -26.86 -1.91
C GLU A 165 -16.00 -26.47 -3.37
N ASP A 166 -16.46 -25.29 -3.81
CA ASP A 166 -16.24 -24.79 -5.17
C ASP A 166 -14.77 -24.39 -5.39
N GLN A 167 -14.08 -24.00 -4.32
CA GLN A 167 -12.64 -23.77 -4.32
C GLN A 167 -11.87 -25.08 -4.57
N ASP A 168 -12.27 -26.15 -3.90
CA ASP A 168 -11.55 -27.43 -3.91
C ASP A 168 -11.79 -28.24 -5.19
N SER A 169 -12.95 -28.08 -5.81
CA SER A 169 -13.26 -28.64 -7.12
C SER A 169 -12.62 -27.87 -8.28
N GLY A 170 -12.08 -26.66 -8.02
CA GLY A 170 -11.59 -25.74 -9.03
C GLY A 170 -12.70 -25.02 -9.81
N GLU A 171 -13.97 -25.30 -9.51
CA GLU A 171 -15.13 -24.68 -10.16
C GLU A 171 -15.11 -23.16 -9.99
N GLN A 172 -14.63 -22.68 -8.84
CA GLN A 172 -14.59 -21.26 -8.54
C GLN A 172 -13.70 -20.46 -9.49
N THR A 173 -12.58 -21.05 -9.94
CA THR A 173 -11.64 -20.37 -10.88
C THR A 173 -12.22 -20.27 -12.30
N LEU A 174 -13.22 -21.10 -12.63
CA LEU A 174 -13.91 -21.07 -13.92
C LEU A 174 -15.06 -20.05 -13.97
N LYS A 175 -15.46 -19.51 -12.82
CA LYS A 175 -16.53 -18.51 -12.68
C LYS A 175 -15.96 -17.09 -12.74
N GLN A 176 -16.84 -16.13 -13.00
CA GLN A 176 -16.52 -14.71 -12.80
C GLN A 176 -16.14 -14.47 -11.32
N GLY A 177 -15.13 -13.63 -11.09
CA GLY A 177 -14.74 -13.18 -9.75
C GLY A 177 -15.91 -12.49 -9.03
N PRO A 178 -15.93 -12.48 -7.69
CA PRO A 178 -16.96 -11.76 -6.96
C PRO A 178 -16.80 -10.28 -7.26
N ILE A 179 -17.92 -9.61 -7.53
CA ILE A 179 -17.92 -8.16 -7.80
C ILE A 179 -17.28 -7.35 -6.66
N MET A 180 -17.36 -7.86 -5.43
CA MET A 180 -16.77 -7.24 -4.26
C MET A 180 -15.24 -7.10 -4.35
N LEU A 181 -14.53 -7.91 -5.14
CA LEU A 181 -13.09 -7.72 -5.36
C LEU A 181 -12.74 -6.39 -6.04
N ASP A 182 -13.68 -5.76 -6.76
CA ASP A 182 -13.52 -4.42 -7.32
C ASP A 182 -14.14 -3.32 -6.44
N ASN A 183 -14.79 -3.67 -5.33
CA ASN A 183 -15.36 -2.70 -4.41
C ASN A 183 -14.24 -1.93 -3.68
N LYS A 184 -14.32 -0.60 -3.63
CA LYS A 184 -13.26 0.24 -3.04
C LYS A 184 -13.04 0.04 -1.54
N TYR A 185 -14.00 -0.54 -0.83
CA TYR A 185 -13.91 -0.82 0.60
C TYR A 185 -13.51 -2.27 0.90
N PHE A 186 -13.98 -3.24 0.11
CA PHE A 186 -13.68 -4.67 0.31
C PHE A 186 -12.46 -5.17 -0.49
N GLY A 187 -12.32 -4.78 -1.75
CA GLY A 187 -11.22 -5.20 -2.62
C GLY A 187 -9.83 -5.04 -1.99
N PRO A 188 -9.50 -3.86 -1.40
CA PRO A 188 -8.23 -3.69 -0.70
C PRO A 188 -8.08 -4.65 0.50
N LEU A 189 -9.15 -4.89 1.27
CA LEU A 189 -9.14 -5.83 2.40
C LEU A 189 -8.90 -7.27 1.91
N ALA A 190 -9.59 -7.71 0.87
CA ALA A 190 -9.38 -9.02 0.26
C ALA A 190 -7.91 -9.19 -0.19
N ALA A 191 -7.31 -8.15 -0.77
CA ALA A 191 -5.90 -8.15 -1.14
C ALA A 191 -4.98 -8.24 0.09
N ALA A 192 -5.27 -7.53 1.18
CA ALA A 192 -4.53 -7.62 2.45
C ALA A 192 -4.53 -9.05 3.03
N PHE A 193 -5.69 -9.71 3.02
CA PHE A 193 -5.80 -11.10 3.44
C PHE A 193 -5.08 -12.06 2.49
N PHE A 194 -5.10 -11.81 1.19
CA PHE A 194 -4.35 -12.62 0.23
C PHE A 194 -2.82 -12.45 0.39
N GLN A 195 -2.34 -11.23 0.67
CA GLN A 195 -0.95 -10.98 1.04
C GLN A 195 -0.57 -11.70 2.35
N TYR A 196 -1.44 -11.64 3.37
CA TYR A 196 -1.23 -12.40 4.60
C TYR A 196 -1.18 -13.91 4.34
N ASN A 197 -2.07 -14.42 3.50
CA ASN A 197 -2.06 -15.82 3.08
C ASN A 197 -0.77 -16.20 2.33
N THR A 198 -0.16 -15.26 1.61
CA THR A 198 1.15 -15.45 0.97
C THR A 198 2.26 -15.67 2.01
N MET A 199 2.25 -14.94 3.13
CA MET A 199 3.18 -15.20 4.25
C MET A 199 2.97 -16.61 4.85
N LEU A 200 1.71 -17.00 5.06
CA LEU A 200 1.37 -18.35 5.56
C LEU A 200 1.85 -19.43 4.59
N ARG A 201 1.67 -19.22 3.29
CA ARG A 201 2.13 -20.11 2.22
C ARG A 201 3.65 -20.24 2.21
N LEU A 202 4.38 -19.12 2.32
CA LEU A 202 5.85 -19.14 2.40
C LEU A 202 6.33 -19.94 3.62
N GLU A 203 5.69 -19.78 4.78
CA GLU A 203 6.00 -20.57 5.96
C GLU A 203 5.70 -22.06 5.75
N ALA A 204 4.54 -22.39 5.19
CA ALA A 204 4.10 -23.77 5.00
C ALA A 204 5.03 -24.54 4.05
N ILE A 205 5.32 -23.99 2.87
CA ILE A 205 6.13 -24.68 1.85
C ILE A 205 7.58 -24.84 2.29
N ASN A 206 8.15 -23.85 2.98
CA ASN A 206 9.55 -23.91 3.40
C ASN A 206 9.79 -24.71 4.69
N LYS A 207 8.75 -25.30 5.29
CA LYS A 207 8.91 -26.35 6.32
C LYS A 207 9.39 -27.67 5.71
N ASP A 208 9.06 -27.91 4.45
CA ASP A 208 9.53 -29.09 3.74
C ASP A 208 10.99 -28.90 3.29
N PRO A 209 11.86 -29.93 3.43
CA PRO A 209 13.27 -29.82 3.01
C PRO A 209 13.48 -29.51 1.53
N TRP A 210 12.47 -29.72 0.69
CA TRP A 210 12.47 -29.43 -0.75
C TRP A 210 11.78 -28.11 -1.11
N GLY A 211 11.33 -27.33 -0.12
CA GLY A 211 10.76 -26.01 -0.35
C GLY A 211 11.77 -25.07 -1.06
N PRO A 212 11.30 -24.07 -1.83
CA PRO A 212 12.14 -23.25 -2.70
C PRO A 212 13.21 -22.45 -1.97
N SER A 213 13.02 -22.20 -0.67
CA SER A 213 13.94 -21.47 0.20
C SER A 213 14.09 -22.16 1.55
N ALA A 214 13.90 -23.49 1.61
CA ALA A 214 13.95 -24.25 2.86
C ALA A 214 15.26 -24.05 3.65
N ASN A 215 16.38 -23.89 2.95
CA ASN A 215 17.69 -23.67 3.56
C ASN A 215 17.84 -22.28 4.21
N ASP A 216 17.10 -21.27 3.73
CA ASP A 216 17.29 -19.87 4.11
C ASP A 216 16.12 -19.33 4.97
N PHE A 217 14.92 -19.93 4.85
CA PHE A 217 13.71 -19.36 5.44
C PHE A 217 13.76 -19.26 6.96
N GLY A 218 14.29 -20.28 7.65
CA GLY A 218 14.43 -20.27 9.11
C GLY A 218 15.31 -19.12 9.61
N ASP A 219 16.47 -18.93 8.98
CA ASP A 219 17.41 -17.87 9.32
C ASP A 219 16.86 -16.49 8.94
N CYS A 220 16.14 -16.38 7.82
CA CYS A 220 15.43 -15.16 7.46
C CYS A 220 14.41 -14.79 8.55
N MET A 221 13.56 -15.73 8.98
CA MET A 221 12.59 -15.49 10.05
C MET A 221 13.24 -15.10 11.38
N ALA A 222 14.41 -15.65 11.70
CA ALA A 222 15.19 -15.24 12.86
C ALA A 222 15.68 -13.79 12.73
N ASN A 223 16.20 -13.41 11.56
CA ASN A 223 16.65 -12.04 11.31
C ASN A 223 15.51 -11.03 11.32
N LEU A 224 14.33 -11.36 10.77
CA LEU A 224 13.14 -10.51 10.82
C LEU A 224 12.67 -10.24 12.27
N LYS A 225 12.86 -11.21 13.17
CA LYS A 225 12.56 -11.04 14.61
C LYS A 225 13.63 -10.26 15.37
N ALA A 226 14.85 -10.19 14.86
CA ALA A 226 15.98 -9.57 15.55
C ALA A 226 16.31 -8.15 15.06
N ASN A 227 15.88 -7.80 13.84
CA ASN A 227 16.34 -6.58 13.17
C ASN A 227 15.14 -5.70 12.75
N PRO A 228 14.97 -4.50 13.35
CA PRO A 228 13.87 -3.61 13.01
C PRO A 228 13.99 -2.99 11.60
N ASN A 229 15.21 -2.84 11.10
CA ASN A 229 15.49 -2.32 9.76
C ASN A 229 15.61 -3.48 8.77
N ASN A 230 14.47 -4.08 8.42
CA ASN A 230 14.41 -5.16 7.45
C ASN A 230 13.52 -4.82 6.24
N PHE A 231 13.43 -5.75 5.31
CA PHE A 231 12.73 -5.60 4.03
C PHE A 231 11.70 -6.71 3.80
N LEU A 232 10.96 -7.09 4.86
CA LEU A 232 9.89 -8.08 4.73
C LEU A 232 8.89 -7.71 3.61
N ASP A 233 8.57 -6.44 3.47
CA ASP A 233 7.70 -5.94 2.40
C ASP A 233 8.19 -6.37 1.01
N MET A 234 9.50 -6.35 0.74
CA MET A 234 10.05 -6.80 -0.56
C MET A 234 9.88 -8.30 -0.77
N ILE A 235 10.04 -9.10 0.29
CA ILE A 235 9.81 -10.55 0.22
C ILE A 235 8.35 -10.83 -0.09
N LEU A 236 7.42 -10.18 0.62
CA LEU A 236 5.99 -10.41 0.48
C LEU A 236 5.46 -9.89 -0.85
N ASN A 237 5.92 -8.72 -1.31
CA ASN A 237 5.57 -8.18 -2.63
C ASN A 237 6.12 -9.06 -3.77
N ALA A 238 7.35 -9.58 -3.64
CA ALA A 238 7.90 -10.52 -4.62
C ALA A 238 7.10 -11.82 -4.66
N ALA A 239 6.77 -12.38 -3.50
CA ALA A 239 6.02 -13.63 -3.40
C ALA A 239 4.56 -13.49 -3.86
N TYR A 240 3.92 -12.34 -3.60
CA TYR A 240 2.58 -12.05 -4.07
C TYR A 240 2.52 -12.05 -5.60
N ASN A 241 3.46 -11.36 -6.24
CA ASN A 241 3.43 -11.16 -7.69
C ASN A 241 4.00 -12.34 -8.48
N ALA A 242 5.14 -12.88 -8.04
CA ALA A 242 5.89 -13.90 -8.78
C ALA A 242 5.73 -15.31 -8.20
N GLY A 243 5.19 -15.43 -6.98
CA GLY A 243 5.06 -16.69 -6.26
C GLY A 243 6.31 -17.07 -5.44
N PRO A 244 6.20 -18.11 -4.59
CA PRO A 244 7.28 -18.56 -3.71
C PRO A 244 8.46 -19.19 -4.45
N TRP A 245 8.25 -19.70 -5.66
CA TRP A 245 9.26 -20.40 -6.46
C TRP A 245 10.11 -19.48 -7.35
N ALA A 246 9.70 -18.21 -7.50
CA ALA A 246 10.37 -17.24 -8.37
C ALA A 246 11.79 -16.90 -7.88
N ASN A 247 12.67 -16.57 -8.83
CA ASN A 247 14.07 -16.27 -8.53
C ASN A 247 14.20 -15.02 -7.66
N ILE A 248 13.37 -14.00 -7.90
CA ILE A 248 13.36 -12.78 -7.09
C ILE A 248 12.94 -13.05 -5.64
N THR A 249 11.90 -13.86 -5.41
CA THR A 249 11.44 -14.24 -4.06
C THR A 249 12.52 -14.99 -3.29
N LYS A 250 13.12 -16.02 -3.92
CA LYS A 250 14.24 -16.77 -3.34
C LYS A 250 15.43 -15.87 -3.02
N THR A 251 15.73 -14.89 -3.90
CA THR A 251 16.82 -13.94 -3.67
C THR A 251 16.56 -13.11 -2.42
N TYR A 252 15.39 -12.51 -2.25
CA TYR A 252 15.12 -11.71 -1.05
C TYR A 252 15.10 -12.54 0.23
N ILE A 253 14.62 -13.79 0.20
CA ILE A 253 14.71 -14.69 1.36
C ILE A 253 16.19 -15.00 1.69
N ASN A 254 17.04 -15.26 0.70
CA ASN A 254 18.47 -15.49 0.91
C ASN A 254 19.20 -14.25 1.46
N LEU A 255 18.90 -13.05 0.94
CA LEU A 255 19.44 -11.80 1.47
C LEU A 255 18.99 -11.57 2.92
N CYS A 256 17.73 -11.90 3.24
CA CYS A 256 17.17 -11.82 4.58
C CYS A 256 17.81 -12.82 5.56
N ALA A 257 18.09 -14.05 5.13
CA ALA A 257 18.85 -15.03 5.91
C ALA A 257 20.27 -14.54 6.24
N ASN A 258 20.82 -13.68 5.39
CA ASN A 258 22.17 -13.13 5.52
C ASN A 258 22.18 -11.65 5.94
N LEU A 259 21.12 -11.16 6.59
CA LEU A 259 20.95 -9.73 6.90
C LEU A 259 22.12 -9.12 7.68
N THR A 260 22.72 -9.89 8.59
CA THR A 260 23.86 -9.46 9.42
C THR A 260 25.22 -9.92 8.88
N ASN A 261 25.25 -10.61 7.73
CA ASN A 261 26.48 -11.12 7.12
C ASN A 261 27.19 -9.99 6.33
N PRO A 262 28.42 -9.58 6.70
CA PRO A 262 29.12 -8.49 6.01
C PRO A 262 29.32 -8.72 4.50
N SER A 263 29.44 -9.98 4.05
CA SER A 263 29.58 -10.31 2.62
C SER A 263 28.31 -10.02 1.79
N TYR A 264 27.18 -9.76 2.45
CA TYR A 264 25.90 -9.45 1.83
C TYR A 264 25.51 -7.97 1.97
N ALA A 265 26.25 -7.19 2.76
CA ALA A 265 25.90 -5.80 3.08
C ALA A 265 25.71 -4.93 1.82
N ASP A 266 26.60 -5.05 0.83
CA ASP A 266 26.50 -4.30 -0.42
C ASP A 266 25.26 -4.71 -1.23
N LYS A 267 24.96 -6.01 -1.32
CA LYS A 267 23.77 -6.51 -2.02
C LYS A 267 22.48 -5.98 -1.40
N ILE A 268 22.40 -6.02 -0.07
CA ILE A 268 21.25 -5.55 0.70
C ILE A 268 21.02 -4.05 0.50
N LYS A 269 22.10 -3.25 0.45
CA LYS A 269 22.03 -1.81 0.19
C LYS A 269 21.38 -1.48 -1.16
N HIS A 270 21.55 -2.33 -2.17
CA HIS A 270 21.01 -2.10 -3.50
C HIS A 270 19.57 -2.58 -3.72
N ILE A 271 18.94 -3.27 -2.75
CA ILE A 271 17.54 -3.75 -2.86
C ILE A 271 16.58 -2.59 -3.23
N ASN A 272 16.85 -1.38 -2.75
CA ASN A 272 16.02 -0.21 -3.02
C ASN A 272 16.66 0.83 -3.94
N ASP A 273 17.58 0.42 -4.81
CA ASP A 273 18.30 1.34 -5.68
C ASP A 273 17.52 1.58 -6.98
N TYR A 274 16.78 2.69 -7.05
CA TYR A 274 16.00 3.06 -8.23
C TYR A 274 16.85 3.60 -9.39
N SER A 275 18.16 3.78 -9.19
CA SER A 275 19.07 4.28 -10.22
C SER A 275 19.63 3.19 -11.13
N LEU A 276 19.43 1.90 -10.78
CA LEU A 276 19.96 0.77 -11.52
C LEU A 276 18.97 0.28 -12.58
N ALA A 277 19.43 0.10 -13.82
CA ALA A 277 18.69 -0.67 -14.81
C ALA A 277 18.62 -2.15 -14.40
N ASP A 278 17.72 -2.93 -15.01
CA ASP A 278 17.48 -4.33 -14.60
C ASP A 278 18.74 -5.19 -14.56
N ILE A 279 19.61 -5.11 -15.57
CA ILE A 279 20.85 -5.89 -15.63
C ILE A 279 21.81 -5.50 -14.50
N GLU A 280 21.90 -4.20 -14.20
CA GLU A 280 22.76 -3.69 -13.14
C GLU A 280 22.20 -4.09 -11.77
N TYR A 281 20.87 -4.01 -11.61
CA TYR A 281 20.18 -4.46 -10.40
C TYR A 281 20.39 -5.95 -10.16
N GLN A 282 20.21 -6.80 -11.19
CA GLN A 282 20.50 -8.24 -11.12
C GLN A 282 21.88 -8.51 -10.53
N GLN A 283 22.89 -7.84 -11.07
CA GLN A 283 24.28 -8.01 -10.63
C GLN A 283 24.49 -7.48 -9.21
N ALA A 284 23.93 -6.32 -8.89
CA ALA A 284 24.10 -5.65 -7.61
C ALA A 284 23.47 -6.44 -6.45
N VAL A 285 22.25 -6.98 -6.62
CA VAL A 285 21.57 -7.76 -5.57
C VAL A 285 21.85 -9.27 -5.68
N GLY A 286 22.39 -9.72 -6.81
CA GLY A 286 22.71 -11.12 -7.08
C GLY A 286 21.50 -12.01 -7.39
N THR A 287 20.46 -11.45 -8.03
CA THR A 287 19.28 -12.24 -8.46
C THR A 287 19.49 -12.85 -9.85
N ASN A 288 18.90 -14.03 -10.07
CA ASN A 288 18.77 -14.68 -11.38
C ASN A 288 17.37 -14.46 -12.00
N GLU A 289 16.57 -13.55 -11.46
CA GLU A 289 15.30 -13.14 -12.08
C GLU A 289 15.57 -12.50 -13.43
N SER A 290 14.79 -12.77 -14.47
CA SER A 290 15.14 -12.30 -15.83
C SER A 290 15.10 -10.78 -15.95
N ALA A 291 16.11 -10.17 -16.59
CA ALA A 291 16.13 -8.74 -16.89
C ALA A 291 15.06 -8.43 -17.95
N GLY A 292 14.34 -7.32 -17.78
CA GLY A 292 13.17 -7.00 -18.60
C GLY A 292 11.93 -7.83 -18.27
N SER A 293 11.98 -8.72 -17.27
CA SER A 293 10.77 -9.32 -16.71
C SER A 293 10.04 -8.30 -15.83
N THR A 294 8.74 -8.44 -15.72
CA THR A 294 7.95 -7.59 -14.82
C THR A 294 8.30 -7.84 -13.34
N PHE A 295 8.64 -9.08 -12.98
CA PHE A 295 8.91 -9.48 -11.59
C PHE A 295 10.17 -8.87 -10.98
N ILE A 296 11.16 -8.49 -11.80
CA ILE A 296 12.33 -7.75 -11.29
C ILE A 296 11.98 -6.28 -10.97
N LEU A 297 10.91 -5.75 -11.56
CA LEU A 297 10.46 -4.38 -11.39
C LEU A 297 9.51 -4.23 -10.20
N TYR A 298 8.53 -5.13 -10.05
CA TYR A 298 7.36 -4.92 -9.18
C TYR A 298 7.68 -4.56 -7.72
N PRO A 299 8.59 -5.26 -7.00
CA PRO A 299 8.90 -4.88 -5.62
C PRO A 299 9.51 -3.47 -5.52
N ARG A 300 10.32 -3.08 -6.51
CA ARG A 300 10.95 -1.74 -6.58
C ARG A 300 9.92 -0.68 -6.97
N GLN A 301 9.01 -1.00 -7.88
CA GLN A 301 7.89 -0.16 -8.27
C GLN A 301 7.02 0.19 -7.05
N ILE A 302 6.65 -0.82 -6.26
CA ILE A 302 5.86 -0.63 -5.05
C ILE A 302 6.54 0.36 -4.09
N ARG A 303 7.83 0.19 -3.79
CA ARG A 303 8.53 1.10 -2.89
C ARG A 303 8.69 2.52 -3.46
N VAL A 304 8.97 2.68 -4.75
CA VAL A 304 9.11 4.03 -5.32
C VAL A 304 7.76 4.77 -5.37
N TYR A 305 6.63 4.08 -5.49
CA TYR A 305 5.31 4.73 -5.38
C TYR A 305 5.05 5.24 -3.96
N LEU A 306 5.46 4.47 -2.96
CA LEU A 306 5.36 4.87 -1.55
C LEU A 306 6.34 5.97 -1.21
N ASP A 307 7.57 5.93 -1.71
CA ASP A 307 8.54 7.00 -1.51
C ASP A 307 8.05 8.33 -2.12
N GLN A 308 7.42 8.28 -3.30
CA GLN A 308 6.74 9.45 -3.88
C GLN A 308 5.61 9.96 -2.98
N LEU A 309 4.76 9.07 -2.46
CA LEU A 309 3.62 9.41 -1.57
C LEU A 309 4.05 9.98 -0.21
N TYR A 310 5.23 9.57 0.27
CA TYR A 310 5.76 9.94 1.58
C TYR A 310 6.74 11.12 1.54
N ASN A 311 6.94 11.71 0.35
CA ASN A 311 7.97 12.71 0.08
C ASN A 311 9.39 12.26 0.48
N ASN A 312 9.66 10.96 0.40
CA ASN A 312 11.01 10.44 0.53
C ASN A 312 11.83 10.83 -0.72
N PRO A 313 13.16 11.03 -0.59
CA PRO A 313 13.98 11.39 -1.73
C PRO A 313 13.93 10.32 -2.84
N THR A 314 13.57 10.74 -4.05
CA THR A 314 13.68 9.94 -5.27
C THR A 314 14.39 10.75 -6.37
N SER A 315 14.73 10.13 -7.50
CA SER A 315 15.23 10.88 -8.67
C SER A 315 14.13 11.69 -9.36
N LEU A 316 12.86 11.45 -9.02
CA LEU A 316 11.72 12.17 -9.55
C LEU A 316 11.48 13.41 -8.69
N ASN A 317 11.30 14.56 -9.34
CA ASN A 317 10.93 15.79 -8.65
C ASN A 317 9.42 15.82 -8.40
N THR A 318 8.94 14.92 -7.54
CA THR A 318 7.53 14.83 -7.15
C THR A 318 7.37 15.32 -5.72
N TYR A 319 6.34 16.13 -5.49
CA TYR A 319 5.86 16.47 -4.17
C TYR A 319 4.41 16.02 -4.07
N SER A 320 4.11 15.18 -3.09
CA SER A 320 2.76 14.75 -2.80
C SER A 320 2.38 15.27 -1.41
N SER A 321 1.53 16.30 -1.36
CA SER A 321 0.74 16.53 -0.14
C SER A 321 -0.58 15.80 -0.34
N THR A 322 -0.83 14.82 0.51
CA THR A 322 -2.07 14.04 0.47
C THR A 322 -2.81 14.29 1.76
N MET A 323 -3.61 15.35 1.76
CA MET A 323 -4.37 15.77 2.92
C MET A 323 -5.64 14.93 3.06
N LEU A 324 -5.68 14.08 4.08
CA LEU A 324 -6.79 13.19 4.40
C LEU A 324 -7.59 13.76 5.58
N PRO A 325 -8.81 14.27 5.36
CA PRO A 325 -9.65 14.74 6.45
C PRO A 325 -10.02 13.57 7.38
N LEU A 326 -9.85 13.75 8.69
CA LEU A 326 -10.16 12.70 9.67
C LEU A 326 -11.61 12.19 9.58
N SER A 327 -12.56 13.06 9.19
CA SER A 327 -13.96 12.67 8.95
C SER A 327 -14.11 11.67 7.80
N LEU A 328 -13.36 11.86 6.71
CA LEU A 328 -13.33 10.93 5.58
C LEU A 328 -12.65 9.63 5.99
N VAL A 329 -11.56 9.72 6.78
CA VAL A 329 -10.89 8.53 7.32
C VAL A 329 -11.86 7.68 8.14
N ARG A 330 -12.61 8.30 9.04
CA ARG A 330 -13.63 7.62 9.86
C ARG A 330 -14.69 6.94 9.00
N GLU A 331 -15.20 7.64 7.99
CA GLU A 331 -16.22 7.11 7.07
C GLU A 331 -15.69 5.88 6.34
N VAL A 332 -14.56 6.00 5.65
CA VAL A 332 -13.96 4.92 4.86
C VAL A 332 -13.56 3.73 5.74
N PHE A 333 -12.99 3.96 6.92
CA PHE A 333 -12.71 2.91 7.89
C PHE A 333 -13.97 2.12 8.24
N SER A 334 -15.06 2.83 8.56
CA SER A 334 -16.31 2.21 8.99
C SER A 334 -16.97 1.42 7.86
N GLN A 335 -16.90 1.94 6.62
CA GLN A 335 -17.41 1.25 5.42
C GLN A 335 -16.58 0.00 5.12
N ALA A 336 -15.24 0.09 5.15
CA ALA A 336 -14.35 -1.05 4.96
C ALA A 336 -14.62 -2.16 5.99
N MET A 337 -14.66 -1.84 7.28
CA MET A 337 -14.94 -2.83 8.31
C MET A 337 -16.34 -3.43 8.18
N ASN A 338 -17.35 -2.67 7.73
CA ASN A 338 -18.70 -3.18 7.48
C ASN A 338 -18.77 -4.20 6.33
N THR A 339 -17.74 -4.31 5.50
CA THR A 339 -17.63 -5.38 4.48
C THR A 339 -17.07 -6.69 5.03
N LEU A 340 -16.63 -6.73 6.29
CA LEU A 340 -16.20 -7.96 6.95
C LEU A 340 -17.36 -8.52 7.78
N ALA A 341 -17.40 -9.84 7.93
CA ALA A 341 -18.41 -10.53 8.73
C ALA A 341 -17.80 -11.27 9.92
N TYR A 342 -18.63 -11.60 10.89
CA TYR A 342 -18.25 -12.29 12.12
C TYR A 342 -19.45 -13.08 12.67
N GLU A 343 -19.16 -14.03 13.56
CA GLU A 343 -20.20 -14.78 14.25
C GLU A 343 -20.78 -13.97 15.41
N MET A 344 -22.10 -13.80 15.43
CA MET A 344 -22.87 -13.18 16.48
C MET A 344 -24.14 -13.99 16.75
N ASN A 345 -24.31 -14.49 17.97
CA ASN A 345 -25.48 -15.28 18.39
C ASN A 345 -25.76 -16.48 17.47
N ASN A 346 -24.72 -17.26 17.12
CA ASN A 346 -24.78 -18.38 16.17
C ASN A 346 -25.27 -17.99 14.77
N ARG A 347 -25.11 -16.71 14.39
CA ARG A 347 -25.39 -16.21 13.05
C ARG A 347 -24.17 -15.49 12.54
N TYR A 348 -23.89 -15.66 11.26
CA TYR A 348 -22.75 -15.03 10.62
C TYR A 348 -23.22 -13.76 9.89
N GLU A 349 -22.83 -12.59 10.41
CA GLU A 349 -23.35 -11.28 10.02
C GLU A 349 -22.23 -10.28 9.72
N LEU A 350 -22.52 -9.29 8.88
CA LEU A 350 -21.58 -8.19 8.63
C LEU A 350 -21.36 -7.39 9.93
N ILE A 351 -20.13 -6.90 10.14
CA ILE A 351 -19.78 -6.03 11.26
C ILE A 351 -20.66 -4.78 11.20
N PRO A 352 -21.41 -4.43 12.26
CA PRO A 352 -22.27 -3.26 12.21
C PRO A 352 -21.45 -1.98 12.05
N ILE A 353 -21.82 -1.11 11.11
CA ILE A 353 -21.10 0.15 10.84
C ILE A 353 -20.91 1.02 12.10
N ARG A 354 -21.88 1.00 13.02
CA ARG A 354 -21.83 1.73 14.29
C ARG A 354 -20.71 1.23 15.22
N GLU A 355 -20.41 -0.07 15.18
CA GLU A 355 -19.36 -0.65 16.00
C GLU A 355 -17.98 -0.24 15.48
N ALA A 356 -17.79 -0.27 14.16
CA ALA A 356 -16.58 0.25 13.52
C ALA A 356 -16.39 1.76 13.77
N GLN A 357 -17.46 2.55 13.64
CA GLN A 357 -17.46 3.97 13.99
C GLN A 357 -17.03 4.23 15.44
N THR A 358 -17.59 3.46 16.38
CA THR A 358 -17.25 3.61 17.81
C THR A 358 -15.79 3.28 18.06
N ALA A 359 -15.29 2.16 17.50
CA ALA A 359 -13.90 1.75 17.65
C ALA A 359 -12.91 2.81 17.12
N PHE A 360 -13.27 3.45 16.01
CA PHE A 360 -12.51 4.57 15.44
C PHE A 360 -12.55 5.82 16.32
N ASP A 361 -13.73 6.21 16.79
CA ASP A 361 -13.92 7.39 17.64
C ASP A 361 -13.16 7.26 18.97
N ASP A 362 -13.16 6.06 19.56
CA ASP A 362 -12.41 5.72 20.76
C ASP A 362 -10.90 5.83 20.50
N ALA A 363 -10.40 5.31 19.37
CA ALA A 363 -8.99 5.40 18.98
C ALA A 363 -8.55 6.86 18.73
N SER A 364 -9.35 7.62 17.97
CA SER A 364 -9.12 9.03 17.71
C SER A 364 -9.07 9.87 18.99
N SER A 365 -9.97 9.57 19.94
CA SER A 365 -10.01 10.22 21.24
C SER A 365 -8.78 9.88 22.09
N ALA A 366 -8.36 8.61 22.13
CA ALA A 366 -7.17 8.17 22.85
C ALA A 366 -5.89 8.84 22.34
N LEU A 367 -5.82 9.10 21.03
CA LEU A 367 -4.70 9.79 20.37
C LEU A 367 -4.86 11.32 20.34
N SER A 368 -5.94 11.86 20.90
CA SER A 368 -6.23 13.30 20.92
C SER A 368 -6.28 13.95 19.52
N LEU A 369 -6.72 13.20 18.51
CA LEU A 369 -6.85 13.68 17.14
C LEU A 369 -8.22 14.35 16.97
N ASN A 370 -8.27 15.69 16.96
CA ASN A 370 -9.52 16.46 16.85
C ASN A 370 -9.55 17.33 15.59
N ASN A 371 -10.43 17.02 14.63
CA ASN A 371 -10.70 17.80 13.41
C ASN A 371 -9.44 18.16 12.58
N GLN A 372 -8.44 17.29 12.59
CA GLN A 372 -7.20 17.48 11.84
C GLN A 372 -7.28 16.80 10.47
N SER A 373 -6.51 17.31 9.52
CA SER A 373 -6.20 16.59 8.29
C SER A 373 -4.80 15.97 8.42
N ILE A 374 -4.71 14.69 8.05
CA ILE A 374 -3.47 13.92 8.03
C ILE A 374 -2.78 14.17 6.70
N ASP A 375 -1.50 14.53 6.70
CA ASP A 375 -0.71 14.59 5.47
C ASP A 375 0.16 13.33 5.39
N LEU A 376 -0.07 12.48 4.39
CA LEU A 376 0.77 11.29 4.20
C LEU A 376 2.21 11.64 3.81
N GLY A 377 2.48 12.85 3.30
CA GLY A 377 3.82 13.32 3.00
C GLY A 377 4.63 13.75 4.23
N ASP A 378 3.97 13.95 5.37
CA ASP A 378 4.60 14.31 6.64
C ASP A 378 4.79 13.07 7.51
N TYR A 379 6.05 12.77 7.88
CA TYR A 379 6.38 11.57 8.65
C TYR A 379 5.61 11.49 9.97
N ALA A 380 5.54 12.57 10.74
CA ALA A 380 4.90 12.54 12.06
C ALA A 380 3.39 12.33 11.94
N LYS A 381 2.72 13.02 11.02
CA LYS A 381 1.28 12.84 10.76
C LYS A 381 0.98 11.46 10.20
N ARG A 382 1.84 10.92 9.34
CA ARG A 382 1.72 9.57 8.81
C ARG A 382 1.84 8.51 9.91
N GLN A 383 2.77 8.66 10.87
CA GLN A 383 2.83 7.75 12.02
C GLN A 383 1.57 7.82 12.88
N GLN A 384 1.02 9.03 13.12
CA GLN A 384 -0.26 9.19 13.84
C GLN A 384 -1.42 8.50 13.12
N PHE A 385 -1.45 8.56 11.79
CA PHE A 385 -2.44 7.87 10.98
C PHE A 385 -2.37 6.35 11.15
N PHE A 386 -1.15 5.80 11.12
CA PHE A 386 -0.94 4.37 11.28
C PHE A 386 -1.34 3.90 12.68
N GLU A 387 -0.99 4.67 13.72
CA GLU A 387 -1.38 4.38 15.10
C GLU A 387 -2.90 4.43 15.29
N LEU A 388 -3.57 5.42 14.68
CA LEU A 388 -5.02 5.54 14.67
C LEU A 388 -5.69 4.30 14.07
N LEU A 389 -5.24 3.86 12.89
CA LEU A 389 -5.81 2.69 12.23
C LEU A 389 -5.55 1.40 13.02
N ASP A 390 -4.34 1.21 13.55
CA ASP A 390 -4.01 0.04 14.36
C ASP A 390 -4.88 -0.05 15.61
N LEU A 391 -5.01 1.07 16.33
CA LEU A 391 -5.82 1.12 17.55
C LEU A 391 -7.31 0.94 17.25
N ALA A 392 -7.82 1.52 16.16
CA ALA A 392 -9.21 1.33 15.74
C ALA A 392 -9.52 -0.13 15.40
N ILE A 393 -8.63 -0.82 14.68
CA ILE A 393 -8.77 -2.26 14.37
C ILE A 393 -8.73 -3.09 15.65
N ALA A 394 -7.77 -2.84 16.54
CA ALA A 394 -7.66 -3.55 17.82
C ALA A 394 -8.88 -3.32 18.73
N ASN A 395 -9.39 -2.09 18.80
CA ASN A 395 -10.60 -1.75 19.54
C ASN A 395 -11.81 -2.52 18.99
N LEU A 396 -11.96 -2.58 17.65
CA LEU A 396 -13.05 -3.30 17.02
C LEU A 396 -12.96 -4.81 17.29
N ALA A 397 -11.77 -5.40 17.12
CA ALA A 397 -11.50 -6.80 17.43
C ALA A 397 -11.86 -7.13 18.89
N GLY A 398 -11.41 -6.32 19.84
CA GLY A 398 -11.68 -6.52 21.26
C GLY A 398 -13.15 -6.34 21.62
N LYS A 399 -13.83 -5.35 21.04
CA LYS A 399 -15.24 -5.03 21.33
C LYS A 399 -16.19 -6.12 20.84
N LEU A 400 -15.92 -6.67 19.66
CA LEU A 400 -16.75 -7.71 19.04
C LEU A 400 -16.23 -9.13 19.29
N ASN A 401 -15.10 -9.27 19.99
CA ASN A 401 -14.40 -10.53 20.20
C ASN A 401 -14.13 -11.27 18.87
N ILE A 402 -13.62 -10.53 17.87
CA ILE A 402 -13.30 -11.05 16.55
C ILE A 402 -11.81 -11.40 16.49
N ASP A 403 -11.49 -12.62 16.06
CA ASP A 403 -10.18 -12.94 15.52
C ASP A 403 -10.22 -12.75 13.99
N PHE A 404 -9.64 -11.64 13.52
CA PHE A 404 -9.59 -11.35 12.08
C PHE A 404 -8.79 -12.40 11.30
N ALA A 405 -7.84 -13.11 11.93
CA ALA A 405 -7.04 -14.15 11.30
C ALA A 405 -7.71 -15.53 11.34
N GLU A 406 -8.91 -15.64 11.94
CA GLU A 406 -9.61 -16.92 12.05
C GLU A 406 -9.92 -17.51 10.68
N THR A 407 -9.67 -18.81 10.55
CA THR A 407 -9.95 -19.56 9.35
C THR A 407 -10.81 -20.77 9.64
N THR A 408 -11.62 -21.17 8.66
CA THR A 408 -12.50 -22.34 8.77
C THR A 408 -12.51 -23.15 7.48
N GLU A 409 -12.91 -24.41 7.62
CA GLU A 409 -13.19 -25.35 6.52
C GLU A 409 -14.71 -25.55 6.31
N MET A 410 -15.53 -24.78 7.02
CA MET A 410 -16.99 -24.81 6.92
C MET A 410 -17.50 -23.55 6.20
N ASN A 411 -18.53 -23.71 5.37
CA ASN A 411 -19.26 -22.55 4.85
C ASN A 411 -20.10 -21.93 5.96
N LEU A 412 -19.87 -20.65 6.24
CA LEU A 412 -20.65 -19.88 7.20
C LEU A 412 -21.78 -19.07 6.53
N ASN A 413 -21.80 -19.04 5.20
CA ASN A 413 -22.78 -18.31 4.39
C ASN A 413 -24.16 -19.01 4.25
N SER A 414 -24.37 -20.15 4.90
CA SER A 414 -25.59 -20.96 4.81
C SER A 414 -26.70 -20.53 5.77
#